data_AF-A0A7X5SC73-F1
#
_entry.id   AF-A0A7X5SC73-F1
#
_cell.length_a   1.000
_cell.length_b   1.000
_cell.length_c   1.000
_cell.angle_alpha   90.00
_cell.angle_beta   90.00
_cell.angle_gamma   90.00
#
_symmetry.space_group_name_H-M   'P 1'
#
loop_
_entity.id
_entity.type
_entity.pdbx_description
1 polymer ?
#
loop_
_entity_poly.entity_id
_entity_poly.type
_entity_poly.pdbx_seq_one_letter_code
_entity_poly.pdbx_strand_id
1 'polypeptide(L)'
;DGGRYELQLKGAGPTPYSRGADGRAVLRSSIREFLCSEAMHHLGVPTTRALSLVTTGDAVVRDMFYDGRPQREPGAIVCRVAPSFIRFGNFELPSARGDLALLRQWVDFTIA
;
A
#
# COMPACT_ATOMS: atom_id res chain seq x y z
N ASP A 1 1.14 24.95 -0.81
CA ASP A 1 2.15 24.53 -1.80
C ASP A 1 1.59 23.72 -2.98
N GLY A 2 0.28 23.51 -3.11
CA GLY A 2 -0.37 23.11 -4.38
C GLY A 2 0.00 21.76 -5.01
N GLY A 3 0.89 20.97 -4.39
CA GLY A 3 1.39 19.71 -4.96
C GLY A 3 0.32 18.63 -5.10
N ARG A 4 0.47 17.77 -6.12
CA ARG A 4 -0.39 16.60 -6.34
C ARG A 4 -0.08 15.54 -5.27
N TYR A 5 -1.14 14.99 -4.67
CA TYR A 5 -1.05 13.84 -3.78
C TYR A 5 -1.95 12.72 -4.29
N GLU A 6 -1.47 11.49 -4.14
CA GLU A 6 -2.22 10.29 -4.43
C GLU A 6 -2.79 9.72 -3.13
N LEU A 7 -4.04 9.24 -3.20
CA LEU A 7 -4.73 8.58 -2.09
C LEU A 7 -4.80 7.08 -2.38
N GLN A 8 -4.17 6.26 -1.53
CA GLN A 8 -4.19 4.80 -1.66
C GLN A 8 -4.90 4.16 -0.47
N LEU A 9 -5.99 3.42 -0.74
CA LEU A 9 -6.75 2.68 0.27
C LEU A 9 -6.19 1.27 0.44
N LYS A 10 -5.34 1.06 1.44
CA LYS A 10 -4.78 -0.25 1.77
C LYS A 10 -5.83 -1.09 2.50
N GLY A 11 -6.14 -2.27 1.97
CA GLY A 11 -7.16 -3.17 2.52
C GLY A 11 -8.54 -3.02 1.90
N ALA A 12 -8.66 -2.23 0.81
CA ALA A 12 -9.93 -1.96 0.14
C ALA A 12 -10.62 -3.19 -0.48
N GLY A 13 -9.91 -4.31 -0.63
CA GLY A 13 -10.45 -5.56 -1.14
C GLY A 13 -9.62 -6.18 -2.27
N PRO A 14 -10.13 -7.25 -2.88
CA PRO A 14 -9.43 -7.95 -3.94
C PRO A 14 -9.33 -7.11 -5.22
N THR A 15 -8.23 -7.31 -5.95
CA THR A 15 -7.97 -6.71 -7.27
C THR A 15 -7.46 -7.82 -8.22
N PRO A 16 -7.35 -7.58 -9.53
CA PRO A 16 -6.68 -8.52 -10.44
C PRO A 16 -5.23 -8.86 -10.02
N TYR A 17 -4.62 -8.03 -9.18
CA TYR A 17 -3.26 -8.21 -8.68
C TYR A 17 -3.18 -8.91 -7.30
N SER A 18 -4.32 -9.32 -6.72
CA SER A 18 -4.37 -9.99 -5.41
C SER A 18 -3.78 -11.40 -5.41
N ARG A 19 -3.54 -12.00 -6.58
CA ARG A 19 -3.11 -13.40 -6.73
C ARG A 19 -4.10 -14.32 -6.01
N GLY A 20 -3.64 -15.14 -5.06
CA GLY A 20 -4.49 -16.01 -4.24
C GLY A 20 -4.90 -15.43 -2.89
N ALA A 21 -4.62 -14.15 -2.60
CA ALA A 21 -4.93 -13.52 -1.31
C ALA A 21 -6.25 -12.73 -1.34
N ASP A 22 -6.76 -12.38 -0.17
CA ASP A 22 -8.07 -11.72 0.00
C ASP A 22 -8.09 -10.20 -0.29
N GLY A 23 -6.93 -9.57 -0.43
CA GLY A 23 -6.81 -8.11 -0.63
C GLY A 23 -7.24 -7.25 0.58
N ARG A 24 -7.39 -7.85 1.76
CA ARG A 24 -7.81 -7.16 3.00
C ARG A 24 -6.62 -6.83 3.90
N ALA A 25 -6.81 -5.86 4.78
CA ALA A 25 -5.88 -5.57 5.87
C ALA A 25 -6.59 -5.76 7.22
N VAL A 26 -5.79 -6.01 8.26
CA VAL A 26 -6.28 -6.15 9.63
C VAL A 26 -5.96 -4.90 10.43
N LEU A 27 -6.74 -4.65 11.48
CA LEU A 27 -6.62 -3.47 12.34
C LEU A 27 -5.23 -3.33 12.94
N ARG A 28 -4.67 -4.42 13.47
CA ARG A 28 -3.33 -4.44 14.09
C ARG A 28 -2.22 -3.95 13.14
N SER A 29 -2.18 -4.46 11.91
CA SER A 29 -1.16 -4.06 10.93
C SER A 29 -1.40 -2.65 10.40
N SER A 30 -2.66 -2.23 10.31
CA SER A 30 -3.04 -0.88 9.88
C SER A 30 -2.68 0.18 10.93
N ILE A 31 -2.89 -0.10 12.22
CA ILE A 31 -2.48 0.79 13.33
C ILE A 31 -0.96 0.98 13.33
N ARG A 32 -0.20 -0.12 13.24
CA ARG A 32 1.27 -0.06 13.20
C ARG A 32 1.78 0.79 12.04
N GLU A 33 1.17 0.65 10.88
CA GLU A 33 1.54 1.45 9.72
C GLU A 33 1.20 2.93 9.91
N PHE A 34 0.00 3.25 10.37
CA PHE A 34 -0.42 4.62 10.65
C PHE A 34 0.56 5.30 11.61
N LEU A 35 0.83 4.67 12.75
CA LEU A 35 1.74 5.22 13.76
C LEU A 35 3.16 5.38 13.24
N CYS A 36 3.69 4.38 12.53
CA CYS A 36 5.06 4.44 12.01
C CYS A 36 5.20 5.52 10.93
N SER A 37 4.25 5.61 9.99
CA SER A 37 4.24 6.64 8.96
C SER A 37 4.28 8.06 9.54
N GLU A 38 3.41 8.34 10.51
CA GLU A 38 3.34 9.68 11.09
C GLU A 38 4.52 9.97 12.03
N ALA A 39 4.99 8.98 12.78
CA ALA A 39 6.20 9.11 13.60
C ALA A 39 7.42 9.43 12.73
N MET A 40 7.63 8.70 11.63
CA MET A 40 8.74 8.93 10.70
C MET A 40 8.69 10.33 10.09
N HIS A 41 7.49 10.81 9.73
CA HIS A 41 7.32 12.18 9.22
C HIS A 41 7.74 13.22 10.28
N HIS A 42 7.30 13.06 11.52
CA HIS A 42 7.65 13.98 12.61
C HIS A 42 9.11 13.86 13.07
N LEU A 43 9.78 12.74 12.78
CA LEU A 43 11.23 12.59 12.94
C LEU A 43 12.03 13.22 11.77
N GLY A 44 11.36 13.80 10.77
CA GLY A 44 12.01 14.38 9.60
C GLY A 44 12.51 13.36 8.57
N VAL A 45 12.07 12.10 8.67
CA VAL A 45 12.44 11.06 7.71
C VAL A 45 11.41 10.99 6.58
N PRO A 46 11.82 11.06 5.29
CA PRO A 46 10.92 10.91 4.17
C PRO A 46 10.14 9.59 4.23
N THR A 47 8.80 9.69 4.16
CA THR A 47 7.90 8.55 4.34
C THR A 47 6.54 8.84 3.69
N THR A 48 5.78 7.79 3.38
CA THR A 48 4.34 7.96 3.07
C THR A 48 3.58 8.37 4.32
N ARG A 49 2.55 9.21 4.14
CA ARG A 49 1.67 9.67 5.23
C ARG A 49 0.46 8.78 5.38
N ALA A 50 -0.15 8.79 6.56
CA ALA A 50 -1.39 8.09 6.87
C ALA A 50 -2.48 9.11 7.21
N LEU A 51 -3.49 9.22 6.34
CA LEU A 51 -4.56 10.21 6.47
C LEU A 51 -5.73 9.73 7.33
N SER A 52 -6.11 8.46 7.20
CA SER A 52 -7.21 7.90 7.98
C SER A 52 -7.05 6.40 8.18
N LEU A 53 -7.67 5.90 9.25
CA LEU A 53 -7.76 4.47 9.56
C LEU A 53 -9.17 4.18 10.04
N VAL A 54 -9.83 3.21 9.40
CA VAL A 54 -11.21 2.81 9.72
C VAL A 54 -11.28 1.30 9.88
N THR A 55 -12.12 0.83 10.80
CA THR A 55 -12.51 -0.58 10.88
C THR A 55 -13.54 -0.87 9.78
N THR A 56 -13.53 -2.07 9.21
CA THR A 56 -14.51 -2.45 8.18
C THR A 56 -15.73 -3.18 8.75
N GLY A 57 -15.64 -3.65 9.99
CA GLY A 57 -16.62 -4.57 10.58
C GLY A 57 -16.43 -6.03 10.18
N ASP A 58 -15.57 -6.32 9.20
CA ASP A 58 -15.28 -7.68 8.77
C ASP A 58 -14.33 -8.41 9.72
N ALA A 59 -14.45 -9.73 9.78
CA ALA A 59 -13.45 -10.61 10.37
C ALA A 59 -12.53 -11.18 9.28
N VAL A 60 -11.25 -10.85 9.33
CA VAL A 60 -10.23 -11.23 8.34
C VAL A 60 -9.31 -12.29 8.94
N VAL A 61 -9.13 -13.41 8.24
CA VAL A 61 -8.31 -14.52 8.74
C VAL A 61 -6.83 -14.25 8.50
N ARG A 62 -6.02 -14.25 9.55
CA ARG A 62 -4.57 -14.10 9.46
C ARG A 62 -3.87 -15.09 10.37
N ASP A 63 -2.75 -15.59 9.91
CA ASP A 63 -1.76 -16.23 10.76
C ASP A 63 -0.72 -15.16 11.12
N MET A 64 -0.80 -14.64 12.35
CA MET A 64 0.03 -13.52 12.78
C MET A 64 1.51 -13.89 12.88
N PHE A 65 1.80 -15.14 13.26
CA PHE A 65 3.14 -15.62 13.54
C PHE A 65 3.68 -16.56 12.46
N TYR A 66 2.88 -16.85 11.44
CA TYR A 66 3.20 -17.82 10.39
C TYR A 66 3.50 -19.21 10.96
N ASP A 67 2.79 -19.59 12.03
CA ASP A 67 2.99 -20.86 12.76
C ASP A 67 1.94 -21.93 12.40
N GLY A 68 1.10 -21.66 11.40
CA GLY A 68 0.03 -22.53 10.94
C GLY A 68 -1.26 -22.42 11.75
N ARG A 69 -1.40 -21.44 12.65
CA ARG A 69 -2.58 -21.26 13.52
C ARG A 69 -3.34 -19.97 13.20
N PRO A 70 -4.08 -19.93 12.07
CA PRO A 70 -4.78 -18.73 11.66
C PRO A 70 -5.93 -18.37 12.62
N GLN A 71 -6.11 -17.07 12.85
CA GLN A 71 -7.17 -16.52 13.69
C GLN A 71 -7.91 -15.41 12.95
N ARG A 72 -9.14 -15.14 13.38
CA ARG A 72 -9.92 -14.00 12.91
C ARG A 72 -9.43 -12.73 13.60
N GLU A 73 -9.02 -11.74 12.83
CA GLU A 73 -8.67 -10.40 13.30
C GLU A 73 -9.69 -9.37 12.74
N PRO A 74 -9.93 -8.25 13.44
CA PRO A 74 -10.76 -7.17 12.90
C PRO A 74 -10.17 -6.61 11.61
N GLY A 75 -10.99 -6.49 10.56
CA GLY A 75 -10.62 -5.86 9.30
C GLY A 75 -10.47 -4.35 9.43
N ALA A 76 -9.57 -3.76 8.64
CA ALA A 76 -9.37 -2.32 8.58
C ALA A 76 -8.93 -1.85 7.19
N ILE A 77 -9.15 -0.56 6.94
CA ILE A 77 -8.63 0.18 5.79
C ILE A 77 -7.81 1.35 6.32
N VAL A 78 -6.61 1.55 5.78
CA VAL A 78 -5.79 2.75 6.01
C VAL A 78 -5.64 3.52 4.71
N CYS A 79 -5.94 4.82 4.74
CA CYS A 79 -5.72 5.73 3.63
C CYS A 79 -4.30 6.28 3.70
N ARG A 80 -3.46 5.84 2.77
CA ARG A 80 -2.08 6.31 2.59
C ARG A 80 -2.07 7.51 1.65
N VAL A 81 -1.17 8.46 1.92
CA VAL A 81 -1.00 9.67 1.11
C VAL A 81 0.47 9.85 0.79
N ALA A 82 0.78 10.09 -0.48
CA ALA A 82 2.13 10.36 -0.95
C ALA A 82 2.09 11.20 -2.24
N PRO A 83 3.16 11.91 -2.61
CA PRO A 83 3.26 12.56 -3.92
C PRO A 83 3.14 11.56 -5.08
N SER A 84 3.57 10.32 -4.87
CA SER A 84 3.49 9.21 -5.83
C SER A 84 3.59 7.86 -5.11
N PHE A 85 2.97 6.82 -5.68
CA PHE A 85 3.17 5.42 -5.30
C PHE A 85 4.02 4.61 -6.30
N ILE A 86 4.74 5.29 -7.20
CA ILE A 86 5.71 4.67 -8.12
C ILE A 86 6.82 3.97 -7.33
N ARG A 87 7.21 2.78 -7.77
CA ARG A 87 8.29 1.95 -7.22
C ARG A 87 9.18 1.45 -8.35
N PHE A 88 10.37 0.97 -8.03
CA PHE A 88 11.26 0.35 -9.02
C PHE A 88 10.59 -0.80 -9.79
N GLY A 89 9.74 -1.58 -9.12
CA GLY A 89 8.92 -2.62 -9.74
C GLY A 89 8.00 -2.17 -10.89
N ASN A 90 7.61 -0.89 -10.93
CA ASN A 90 6.84 -0.33 -12.05
C ASN A 90 7.65 -0.28 -13.35
N PHE A 91 8.98 -0.15 -13.26
CA PHE A 91 9.91 -0.17 -14.40
C PHE A 91 10.41 -1.59 -14.67
N GLU A 92 10.65 -2.38 -13.63
CA GLU A 92 11.10 -3.77 -13.76
C GLU A 92 10.07 -4.63 -14.51
N LEU A 93 8.76 -4.42 -14.30
CA LEU A 93 7.70 -5.20 -14.95
C LEU A 93 7.69 -5.10 -16.49
N PRO A 94 7.61 -3.90 -17.11
CA PRO A 94 7.71 -3.78 -18.57
C PRO A 94 9.09 -4.18 -19.09
N SER A 95 10.17 -3.86 -18.36
CA SER A 95 11.54 -4.27 -18.74
C SER A 95 11.68 -5.79 -18.84
N ALA A 96 11.19 -6.54 -17.85
CA ALA A 96 11.27 -8.01 -17.83
C ALA A 96 10.42 -8.67 -18.94
N ARG A 97 9.45 -7.95 -19.51
CA ARG A 97 8.61 -8.41 -20.63
C ARG A 97 9.13 -7.99 -22.00
N GLY A 98 10.22 -7.22 -22.05
CA GLY A 98 10.72 -6.60 -23.29
C GLY A 98 9.81 -5.50 -23.85
N ASP A 99 8.88 -4.97 -23.05
CA ASP A 99 7.95 -3.92 -23.45
C ASP A 99 8.60 -2.53 -23.30
N LEU A 100 9.50 -2.22 -24.23
CA LEU A 100 10.28 -0.97 -24.21
C LEU A 100 9.41 0.27 -24.47
N ALA A 101 8.29 0.11 -25.18
CA ALA A 101 7.36 1.21 -25.43
C ALA A 101 6.69 1.65 -24.13
N LEU A 102 6.14 0.71 -23.36
CA LEU A 102 5.55 1.00 -22.05
C LEU A 102 6.59 1.48 -21.05
N LEU A 103 7.80 0.90 -21.05
CA LEU A 103 8.89 1.35 -20.17
C LEU A 103 9.23 2.82 -20.42
N ARG A 104 9.34 3.24 -21.70
CA ARG A 104 9.62 4.63 -22.05
C ARG A 104 8.50 5.56 -21.57
N GLN A 105 7.23 5.17 -21.76
CA GLN A 105 6.09 5.93 -21.25
C GLN A 105 6.14 6.11 -19.73
N TRP A 106 6.51 5.07 -18.97
CA TRP A 106 6.66 5.16 -17.52
C TRP A 106 7.79 6.11 -17.09
N VAL A 107 8.92 6.07 -17.79
CA VAL A 107 10.05 6.97 -17.53
C VAL A 107 9.65 8.42 -17.80
N ASP A 108 9.08 8.68 -18.97
CA ASP A 108 8.65 10.04 -19.37
C ASP A 108 7.61 10.60 -18.39
N PHE A 109 6.63 9.78 -17.96
CA PHE A 109 5.64 10.18 -16.94
C PHE A 109 6.26 10.49 -15.57
N THR A 110 7.34 9.82 -15.18
CA THR A 110 7.95 9.99 -13.85
C THR A 110 8.85 11.22 -13.77
N ILE A 111 9.40 11.66 -14.91
CA ILE A 111 10.30 12.83 -15.00
C ILE A 111 9.51 14.15 -15.14
N ALA A 112 8.33 14.10 -15.77
CA ALA A 112 7.47 15.27 -16.01
C ALA A 112 6.90 15.88 -14.72
#